data_AF-A2FHA6-F1
#
_entry.id   AF-A2FHA6-F1
#
_cell.length_a   1.000
_cell.length_b   1.000
_cell.length_c   1.000
_cell.angle_alpha   90.00
_cell.angle_beta   90.00
_cell.angle_gamma   90.00
#
_symmetry.space_group_name_H-M   'P 1'
#
loop_
_entity.id
_entity.type
_entity.pdbx_description
1 polymer ?
#
loop_
_entity_poly.entity_id
_entity_poly.type
_entity_poly.pdbx_seq_one_letter_code
_entity_poly.pdbx_strand_id
1 'polypeptide(L)'
;MSRRHCGLIFPPGTFQAPKFYWRGGDEFKEQEMLQAEYKQAKLEHSTVKRELEDLETKYNQAKTDLAYKDDQAVSLASALGGSSSSTGENTKLNKEIQQLTQELNEIEQKISVALQRSQSVYMAQLEKEKSQIYVNVEQQSHDTDTTTRDIQKLSKEYFDLITSDNWLNSYEIISDHQIKAKERSKVRQEVNKLFENQNYGQEIKNEGTVRVRTTSNQHLDQLSKLIDQRDTLQNQLYHANHSRYMTQTTRNILVNSKLEILNNLNAALEELGLETNDVNALKEKYLPEAQSPSSPTAKRPSSHASYRSSNNPKTIRRPVSNTGRY
;
A
#
# COMPACT_ATOMS: atom_id res chain seq x y z
N MET A 1 -48.19 60.71 -79.18
CA MET A 1 -47.73 59.41 -79.73
C MET A 1 -47.42 58.48 -78.57
N SER A 2 -48.31 57.54 -78.30
CA SER A 2 -48.28 56.66 -77.12
C SER A 2 -47.39 55.44 -77.40
N ARG A 3 -46.34 55.23 -76.59
CA ARG A 3 -45.48 54.05 -76.65
C ARG A 3 -46.24 52.87 -76.04
N ARG A 4 -46.52 51.86 -76.84
CA ARG A 4 -47.13 50.60 -76.38
C ARG A 4 -46.12 49.86 -75.50
N HIS A 5 -46.47 49.67 -74.23
CA HIS A 5 -45.78 48.76 -73.32
C HIS A 5 -45.99 47.32 -73.77
N CYS A 6 -44.91 46.62 -74.10
CA CYS A 6 -44.91 45.17 -74.24
C CYS A 6 -44.72 44.58 -72.83
N GLY A 7 -45.78 44.01 -72.27
CA GLY A 7 -45.74 43.36 -70.95
C GLY A 7 -44.96 42.06 -71.04
N LEU A 8 -43.90 41.94 -70.24
CA LEU A 8 -43.23 40.67 -69.99
C LEU A 8 -44.20 39.76 -69.22
N ILE A 9 -44.50 38.58 -69.79
CA ILE A 9 -45.51 37.61 -69.33
C ILE A 9 -45.13 36.94 -67.99
N PHE A 10 -43.95 37.21 -67.43
CA PHE A 10 -43.49 36.60 -66.19
C PHE A 10 -43.15 37.66 -65.12
N PRO A 11 -43.66 37.53 -63.88
CA PRO A 11 -43.34 38.45 -62.80
C PRO A 11 -41.84 38.41 -62.47
N PRO A 12 -41.21 39.58 -62.20
CA PRO A 12 -39.78 39.67 -61.93
C PRO A 12 -39.40 38.78 -60.75
N GLY A 13 -38.47 37.84 -60.96
CA GLY A 13 -37.99 36.88 -59.95
C GLY A 13 -38.44 35.43 -60.12
N THR A 14 -39.33 35.12 -61.07
CA THR A 14 -39.82 33.73 -61.28
C THR A 14 -39.14 32.98 -62.43
N PHE A 15 -38.38 33.67 -63.28
CA PHE A 15 -37.65 33.04 -64.38
C PHE A 15 -36.27 32.55 -63.90
N GLN A 16 -36.18 31.30 -63.47
CA GLN A 16 -34.89 30.62 -63.34
C GLN A 16 -34.42 30.20 -64.73
N ALA A 17 -33.25 30.70 -65.15
CA ALA A 17 -32.62 30.27 -66.40
C ALA A 17 -32.37 28.74 -66.33
N PRO A 18 -32.85 27.94 -67.31
CA PRO A 18 -32.57 26.52 -67.33
C PRO A 18 -31.05 26.33 -67.37
N LYS A 19 -30.54 25.56 -66.40
CA LYS A 19 -29.12 25.26 -66.30
C LYS A 19 -28.71 24.47 -67.55
N PHE A 20 -27.88 25.08 -68.38
CA PHE A 20 -27.34 24.46 -69.57
C PHE A 20 -26.12 23.61 -69.18
N TYR A 21 -26.15 22.33 -69.52
CA TYR A 21 -25.03 21.41 -69.38
C TYR A 21 -24.54 21.03 -70.78
N TRP A 22 -23.22 20.94 -70.96
CA TRP A 22 -22.63 20.61 -72.26
C TRP A 22 -22.99 19.18 -72.66
N ARG A 23 -23.85 19.01 -73.67
CA ARG A 23 -24.17 17.69 -74.23
C ARG A 23 -23.10 17.31 -75.24
N GLY A 24 -22.28 16.33 -74.90
CA GLY A 24 -21.15 15.95 -75.75
C GLY A 24 -20.13 15.01 -75.10
N GLY A 25 -20.40 14.48 -73.91
CA GLY A 25 -19.54 13.50 -73.28
C GLY A 25 -20.37 12.49 -72.52
N ASP A 26 -20.44 11.27 -73.07
CA ASP A 26 -21.01 10.06 -72.46
C ASP A 26 -22.49 10.17 -72.04
N GLU A 27 -23.40 9.63 -72.86
CA GLU A 27 -24.87 9.70 -72.69
C GLU A 27 -25.33 9.23 -71.29
N PHE A 28 -24.57 8.33 -70.65
CA PHE A 28 -24.86 7.79 -69.32
C PHE A 28 -24.53 8.72 -68.15
N LYS A 29 -23.86 9.86 -68.40
CA LYS A 29 -23.52 10.85 -67.36
C LYS A 29 -24.39 12.10 -67.41
N GLU A 30 -25.32 12.16 -68.36
CA GLU A 30 -26.24 13.28 -68.45
C GLU A 30 -27.22 13.27 -67.27
N GLN A 31 -27.38 14.42 -66.62
CA GLN A 31 -28.20 14.55 -65.42
C GLN A 31 -29.67 14.14 -65.66
N GLU A 32 -30.18 14.30 -66.87
CA GLU A 32 -31.53 13.89 -67.25
C GLU A 32 -31.69 12.37 -67.31
N MET A 33 -30.70 11.66 -67.86
CA MET A 33 -30.67 10.20 -67.89
C MET A 33 -30.57 9.63 -66.48
N LEU A 34 -29.67 10.16 -65.65
CA LEU A 34 -29.56 9.76 -64.24
C LEU A 34 -30.86 10.01 -63.47
N GLN A 35 -31.56 11.12 -63.73
CA GLN A 35 -32.86 11.38 -63.11
C GLN A 35 -33.97 10.47 -63.65
N ALA A 36 -33.93 10.11 -64.93
CA ALA A 36 -34.88 9.19 -65.54
C ALA A 36 -34.68 7.76 -64.99
N GLU A 37 -33.44 7.26 -64.95
CA GLU A 37 -33.07 5.98 -64.36
C GLU A 37 -33.42 5.95 -62.88
N TYR A 38 -33.13 7.01 -62.12
CA TYR A 38 -33.53 7.08 -60.71
C TYR A 38 -35.05 7.00 -60.52
N LYS A 39 -35.82 7.69 -61.37
CA LYS A 39 -37.30 7.61 -61.33
C LYS A 39 -37.79 6.21 -61.69
N GLN A 40 -37.19 5.59 -62.70
CA GLN A 40 -37.51 4.23 -63.11
C GLN A 40 -37.19 3.22 -62.01
N ALA A 41 -35.98 3.25 -61.47
CA ALA A 41 -35.55 2.40 -60.36
C ALA A 41 -36.42 2.59 -59.12
N LYS A 42 -36.88 3.82 -58.84
CA LYS A 42 -37.81 4.10 -57.74
C LYS A 42 -39.19 3.48 -57.98
N LEU A 43 -39.69 3.50 -59.22
CA LEU A 43 -40.94 2.85 -59.60
C LEU A 43 -40.80 1.33 -59.50
N GLU A 44 -39.72 0.75 -60.05
CA GLU A 44 -39.42 -0.68 -59.96
C GLU A 44 -39.28 -1.14 -58.51
N HIS A 45 -38.58 -0.38 -57.67
CA HIS A 45 -38.50 -0.67 -56.24
C HIS A 45 -39.89 -0.65 -55.58
N SER A 46 -40.76 0.29 -55.96
CA SER A 46 -42.13 0.35 -55.44
C SER A 46 -42.99 -0.84 -55.89
N THR A 47 -42.82 -1.32 -57.13
CA THR A 47 -43.56 -2.48 -57.62
C THR A 47 -43.07 -3.76 -56.96
N VAL A 48 -41.75 -3.97 -56.89
CA VAL A 48 -41.14 -5.14 -56.23
C VAL A 48 -41.51 -5.19 -54.75
N LYS A 49 -41.52 -4.04 -54.06
CA LYS A 49 -41.95 -3.98 -52.66
C LYS A 49 -43.40 -4.44 -52.50
N ARG A 50 -44.29 -4.00 -53.37
CA ARG A 50 -45.70 -4.42 -53.34
C ARG A 50 -45.85 -5.92 -53.66
N GLU A 51 -45.10 -6.44 -54.63
CA GLU A 51 -45.08 -7.86 -54.94
C GLU A 51 -44.58 -8.71 -53.77
N LEU A 52 -43.58 -8.22 -53.04
CA LEU A 52 -43.09 -8.86 -51.82
C LEU A 52 -44.17 -8.90 -50.73
N GLU A 53 -44.86 -7.79 -50.48
CA GLU A 53 -45.99 -7.73 -49.52
C GLU A 53 -47.13 -8.68 -49.94
N ASP A 54 -47.46 -8.75 -51.23
CA ASP A 54 -48.47 -9.66 -51.77
C ASP A 54 -48.04 -11.14 -51.66
N LEU A 55 -46.74 -11.44 -51.78
CA LEU A 55 -46.21 -12.80 -51.59
C LEU A 55 -46.16 -13.19 -50.11
N GLU A 56 -45.78 -12.28 -49.22
CA GLU A 56 -45.78 -12.52 -47.77
C GLU A 56 -47.19 -12.80 -47.25
N THR A 57 -48.19 -12.05 -47.73
CA THR A 57 -49.58 -12.30 -47.36
C THR A 57 -50.07 -13.66 -47.86
N LYS A 58 -49.76 -14.05 -49.11
CA LYS A 58 -50.06 -15.40 -49.64
C LYS A 58 -49.35 -16.51 -48.86
N TYR A 59 -48.10 -16.31 -48.50
CA TYR A 59 -47.34 -17.26 -47.69
C TYR A 59 -47.96 -17.43 -46.30
N ASN A 60 -48.30 -16.34 -45.65
CA ASN A 60 -48.95 -16.37 -44.34
C ASN A 60 -50.32 -17.06 -44.39
N GLN A 61 -51.12 -16.80 -45.44
CA GLN A 61 -52.39 -17.51 -45.67
C GLN A 61 -52.18 -19.01 -45.87
N ALA A 62 -51.23 -19.41 -46.74
CA ALA A 62 -50.92 -20.82 -46.96
C ALA A 62 -50.43 -21.51 -45.67
N LYS A 63 -49.65 -20.80 -44.85
CA LYS A 63 -49.17 -21.28 -43.55
C LYS A 63 -50.32 -21.49 -42.55
N THR A 64 -51.29 -20.56 -42.48
CA THR A 64 -52.46 -20.71 -41.61
C THR A 64 -53.36 -21.85 -42.07
N ASP A 65 -53.54 -22.01 -43.39
CA ASP A 65 -54.34 -23.09 -43.97
C ASP A 65 -53.69 -24.46 -43.71
N LEU A 66 -52.36 -24.55 -43.80
CA LEU A 66 -51.63 -25.77 -43.47
C LEU A 66 -51.79 -26.12 -41.98
N ALA A 67 -51.59 -25.15 -41.07
CA ALA A 67 -51.77 -25.35 -39.64
C ALA A 67 -53.19 -25.82 -39.30
N TYR A 68 -54.21 -25.23 -39.93
CA TYR A 68 -55.60 -25.65 -39.76
C TYR A 68 -55.83 -27.09 -40.25
N LYS A 69 -55.27 -27.48 -41.40
CA LYS A 69 -55.36 -28.85 -41.91
C LYS A 69 -54.62 -29.85 -41.05
N ASP A 70 -53.47 -29.48 -40.49
CA ASP A 70 -52.72 -30.31 -39.55
C ASP A 70 -53.53 -30.53 -38.27
N ASP A 71 -54.13 -29.48 -37.71
CA ASP A 71 -55.02 -29.59 -36.54
C ASP A 71 -56.24 -30.48 -36.82
N GLN A 72 -56.84 -30.34 -38.00
CA GLN A 72 -57.92 -31.22 -38.46
C GLN A 72 -57.46 -32.67 -38.61
N ALA A 73 -56.29 -32.91 -39.20
CA ALA A 73 -55.72 -34.25 -39.38
C ALA A 73 -55.42 -34.91 -38.03
N VAL A 74 -54.90 -34.14 -37.07
CA VAL A 74 -54.66 -34.59 -35.69
C VAL A 74 -55.98 -34.90 -34.97
N SER A 75 -56.98 -34.03 -35.09
CA SER A 75 -58.32 -34.23 -34.51
C SER A 75 -59.01 -35.47 -35.11
N LEU A 76 -58.95 -35.64 -36.43
CA LEU A 76 -59.50 -36.78 -37.15
C LEU A 76 -58.77 -38.08 -36.78
N ALA A 77 -57.44 -38.09 -36.72
CA ALA A 77 -56.66 -39.25 -36.30
C ALA A 77 -56.94 -39.65 -34.85
N SER A 78 -57.20 -38.68 -33.97
CA SER A 78 -57.62 -38.90 -32.59
C SER A 78 -59.05 -39.47 -32.52
N ALA A 79 -59.99 -38.95 -33.33
CA ALA A 79 -61.38 -39.39 -33.38
C ALA A 79 -61.57 -40.77 -34.03
N LEU A 80 -60.75 -41.14 -35.01
CA LEU A 80 -60.79 -42.44 -35.70
C LEU A 80 -60.17 -43.58 -34.88
N GLY A 81 -59.82 -43.36 -33.61
CA GLY A 81 -59.36 -44.42 -32.71
C GLY A 81 -57.90 -44.82 -32.91
N GLY A 82 -57.01 -43.85 -33.11
CA GLY A 82 -55.57 -44.04 -33.26
C GLY A 82 -54.90 -44.65 -32.04
N SER A 83 -54.97 -45.98 -31.92
CA SER A 83 -54.17 -46.81 -31.00
C SER A 83 -52.71 -46.96 -31.47
N SER A 84 -52.28 -46.20 -32.48
CA SER A 84 -50.88 -46.08 -32.89
C SER A 84 -50.19 -45.04 -32.00
N SER A 85 -49.40 -45.51 -31.03
CA SER A 85 -48.54 -44.66 -30.17
C SER A 85 -47.70 -43.65 -30.97
N SER A 86 -47.37 -43.98 -32.22
CA SER A 86 -46.62 -43.14 -33.16
C SER A 86 -47.29 -41.82 -33.54
N THR A 87 -48.62 -41.70 -33.52
CA THR A 87 -49.30 -40.45 -33.93
C THR A 87 -49.24 -39.38 -32.84
N GLY A 88 -49.37 -39.80 -31.58
CA GLY A 88 -49.19 -38.91 -30.42
C GLY A 88 -47.73 -38.50 -30.23
N GLU A 89 -46.80 -39.39 -30.57
CA GLU A 89 -45.36 -39.10 -30.50
C GLU A 89 -44.90 -38.18 -31.64
N ASN A 90 -45.34 -38.43 -32.88
CA ASN A 90 -45.05 -37.55 -34.02
C ASN A 90 -45.61 -36.13 -33.82
N THR A 91 -46.79 -35.98 -33.22
CA THR A 91 -47.34 -34.66 -32.91
C THR A 91 -46.56 -33.94 -31.82
N LYS A 92 -46.03 -34.65 -30.82
CA LYS A 92 -45.11 -34.06 -29.82
C LYS A 92 -43.79 -33.64 -30.46
N LEU A 93 -43.18 -34.50 -31.26
CA LEU A 93 -41.94 -34.20 -31.98
C LEU A 93 -42.12 -33.01 -32.92
N ASN A 94 -43.24 -32.93 -33.66
CA ASN A 94 -43.54 -31.78 -34.51
C ASN A 94 -43.69 -30.47 -33.71
N LYS A 95 -44.28 -30.52 -32.51
CA LYS A 95 -44.36 -29.35 -31.62
C LYS A 95 -42.98 -28.94 -31.10
N GLU A 96 -42.13 -29.91 -30.73
CA GLU A 96 -40.77 -29.65 -30.28
C GLU A 96 -39.90 -29.08 -31.41
N ILE A 97 -40.02 -29.62 -32.63
CA ILE A 97 -39.37 -29.07 -33.83
C ILE A 97 -39.83 -27.63 -34.08
N GLN A 98 -41.13 -27.35 -33.97
CA GLN A 98 -41.65 -25.98 -34.14
C GLN A 98 -41.12 -25.02 -33.05
N GLN A 99 -41.04 -25.46 -31.80
CA GLN A 99 -40.48 -24.67 -30.70
C GLN A 99 -38.99 -24.38 -30.92
N LEU A 100 -38.18 -25.40 -31.21
CA LEU A 100 -36.75 -25.23 -31.49
C LEU A 100 -36.50 -24.36 -32.72
N THR A 101 -37.34 -24.47 -33.74
CA THR A 101 -37.26 -23.61 -34.94
C THR A 101 -37.57 -22.15 -34.58
N GLN A 102 -38.54 -21.91 -33.70
CA GLN A 102 -38.84 -20.56 -33.21
C GLN A 102 -37.68 -19.99 -32.37
N GLU A 103 -37.10 -20.79 -31.46
CA GLU A 103 -35.94 -20.39 -30.66
C GLU A 103 -34.72 -20.07 -31.53
N LEU A 104 -34.44 -20.89 -32.55
CA LEU A 104 -33.37 -20.64 -33.52
C LEU A 104 -33.59 -19.30 -34.24
N ASN A 105 -34.79 -19.06 -34.77
CA ASN A 105 -35.10 -17.80 -35.44
C ASN A 105 -34.95 -16.59 -34.49
N GLU A 106 -35.36 -16.72 -33.23
CA GLU A 106 -35.17 -15.67 -32.23
C GLU A 106 -33.70 -15.40 -31.93
N ILE A 107 -32.88 -16.45 -31.81
CA ILE A 107 -31.43 -16.33 -31.58
C ILE A 107 -30.75 -15.71 -32.81
N GLU A 108 -31.08 -16.16 -34.02
CA GLU A 108 -30.56 -15.59 -35.27
C GLU A 108 -30.93 -14.11 -35.41
N GLN A 109 -32.16 -13.75 -35.04
CA GLN A 109 -32.58 -12.36 -35.03
C GLN A 109 -31.78 -11.54 -33.99
N LYS A 110 -31.55 -12.07 -32.79
CA LYS A 110 -30.70 -11.42 -31.77
C LYS A 110 -29.26 -11.26 -32.26
N ILE A 111 -28.69 -12.27 -32.93
CA ILE A 111 -27.35 -12.22 -33.52
C ILE A 111 -27.31 -11.16 -34.63
N SER A 112 -28.29 -11.15 -35.53
CA SER A 112 -28.39 -10.16 -36.61
C SER A 112 -28.46 -8.73 -36.07
N VAL A 113 -29.29 -8.49 -35.06
CA VAL A 113 -29.38 -7.17 -34.39
C VAL A 113 -28.07 -6.81 -33.69
N ALA A 114 -27.39 -7.76 -33.05
CA ALA A 114 -26.08 -7.54 -32.44
C ALA A 114 -25.01 -7.20 -33.49
N LEU A 115 -24.97 -7.93 -34.60
CA LEU A 115 -24.05 -7.71 -35.72
C LEU A 115 -24.30 -6.37 -36.41
N GLN A 116 -25.57 -5.97 -36.60
CA GLN A 116 -25.94 -4.66 -37.15
C GLN A 116 -25.52 -3.51 -36.23
N ARG A 117 -25.55 -3.72 -34.91
CA ARG A 117 -25.10 -2.74 -33.91
C ARG A 117 -23.59 -2.70 -33.79
N SER A 118 -22.90 -3.82 -34.00
CA SER A 118 -21.43 -3.87 -33.98
C SER A 118 -20.88 -3.41 -35.33
N GLN A 119 -20.45 -2.14 -35.42
CA GLN A 119 -19.68 -1.72 -36.58
C GLN A 119 -18.32 -2.45 -36.56
N SER A 120 -18.01 -3.18 -37.63
CA SER A 120 -16.78 -3.96 -37.77
C SER A 120 -15.51 -3.14 -37.47
N VAL A 121 -15.53 -1.85 -37.82
CA VAL A 121 -14.43 -0.91 -37.54
C VAL A 121 -14.17 -0.76 -36.04
N TYR A 122 -15.20 -0.67 -35.20
CA TYR A 122 -15.03 -0.56 -33.74
C TYR A 122 -14.55 -1.89 -33.14
N MET A 123 -15.00 -3.03 -33.67
CA MET A 123 -14.52 -4.33 -33.19
C MET A 123 -13.03 -4.51 -33.50
N ALA A 124 -12.58 -4.16 -34.70
CA ALA A 124 -11.17 -4.21 -35.06
C ALA A 124 -10.33 -3.24 -34.20
N GLN A 125 -10.87 -2.07 -33.86
CA GLN A 125 -10.21 -1.14 -32.94
C GLN A 125 -10.11 -1.72 -31.52
N LEU A 126 -11.19 -2.31 -31.00
CA LEU A 126 -11.20 -2.96 -29.69
C LEU A 126 -10.24 -4.15 -29.63
N GLU A 127 -10.13 -4.95 -30.69
CA GLU A 127 -9.16 -6.04 -30.77
C GLU A 127 -7.71 -5.53 -30.78
N LYS A 128 -7.45 -4.41 -31.48
CA LYS A 128 -6.15 -3.75 -31.45
C LYS A 128 -5.82 -3.22 -30.04
N GLU A 129 -6.76 -2.54 -29.39
CA GLU A 129 -6.57 -2.06 -28.01
C GLU A 129 -6.36 -3.21 -27.03
N LYS A 130 -7.15 -4.29 -27.16
CA LYS A 130 -7.01 -5.51 -26.34
C LYS A 130 -5.62 -6.13 -26.49
N SER A 131 -5.12 -6.29 -27.72
CA SER A 131 -3.78 -6.85 -27.96
C SER A 131 -2.68 -5.95 -27.39
N GLN A 132 -2.82 -4.62 -27.52
CA GLN A 132 -1.88 -3.66 -26.92
C GLN A 132 -1.88 -3.74 -25.39
N ILE A 133 -3.07 -3.80 -24.76
CA ILE A 133 -3.18 -3.95 -23.30
C ILE A 133 -2.56 -5.26 -22.83
N TYR A 134 -2.78 -6.36 -23.56
CA TYR A 134 -2.21 -7.66 -23.21
C TYR A 134 -0.68 -7.62 -23.14
N VAL A 135 -0.04 -7.03 -24.16
CA VAL A 135 1.43 -6.85 -24.20
C VAL A 135 1.91 -5.99 -23.03
N ASN A 136 1.20 -4.90 -22.71
CA ASN A 136 1.58 -4.04 -21.58
C ASN A 136 1.45 -4.77 -20.24
N VAL A 137 0.40 -5.57 -20.05
CA VAL A 137 0.20 -6.36 -18.82
C VAL A 137 1.28 -7.43 -18.69
N GLU A 138 1.63 -8.11 -19.79
CA GLU A 138 2.71 -9.10 -19.80
C GLU A 138 4.06 -8.46 -19.45
N GLN A 139 4.36 -7.30 -20.03
CA GLN A 139 5.56 -6.54 -19.70
C GLN A 139 5.59 -6.13 -18.23
N GLN A 140 4.49 -5.57 -17.71
CA GLN A 140 4.40 -5.20 -16.30
C GLN A 140 4.54 -6.40 -15.37
N SER A 141 3.95 -7.54 -15.72
CA SER A 141 4.09 -8.78 -14.96
C SER A 141 5.56 -9.24 -14.93
N HIS A 142 6.26 -9.13 -16.07
CA HIS A 142 7.67 -9.44 -16.14
C HIS A 142 8.51 -8.50 -15.27
N ASP A 143 8.23 -7.19 -15.30
CA ASP A 143 8.91 -6.18 -14.48
C ASP A 143 8.65 -6.39 -12.98
N THR A 144 7.43 -6.80 -12.60
CA THR A 144 7.14 -7.17 -11.20
C THR A 144 7.89 -8.42 -10.76
N ASP A 145 8.05 -9.40 -11.65
CA ASP A 145 8.80 -10.62 -11.34
C ASP A 145 10.31 -10.35 -11.20
N THR A 146 10.87 -9.51 -12.07
CA THR A 146 12.30 -9.14 -12.01
C THR A 146 12.59 -8.33 -10.75
N THR A 147 11.77 -7.31 -10.45
CA THR A 147 11.92 -6.52 -9.22
C THR A 147 11.75 -7.37 -7.96
N THR A 148 10.83 -8.33 -7.95
CA THR A 148 10.68 -9.27 -6.82
C THR A 148 11.95 -10.11 -6.61
N ARG A 149 12.56 -10.61 -7.69
CA ARG A 149 13.82 -11.35 -7.62
C ARG A 149 14.99 -10.48 -7.13
N ASP A 150 15.05 -9.24 -7.60
CA ASP A 150 16.08 -8.29 -7.18
C ASP A 150 15.95 -7.92 -5.70
N ILE A 151 14.73 -7.72 -5.22
CA ILE A 151 14.44 -7.52 -3.78
C ILE A 151 14.94 -8.73 -3.00
N GLN A 152 14.54 -9.96 -3.38
CA GLN A 152 15.00 -11.18 -2.70
C GLN A 152 16.53 -11.32 -2.67
N LYS A 153 17.20 -10.95 -3.77
CA LYS A 153 18.66 -10.96 -3.85
C LYS A 153 19.27 -9.94 -2.89
N LEU A 154 18.77 -8.71 -2.88
CA LEU A 154 19.23 -7.65 -1.98
C LEU A 154 18.97 -8.00 -0.51
N SER A 155 17.81 -8.56 -0.17
CA SER A 155 17.51 -9.02 1.18
C SER A 155 18.49 -10.11 1.62
N LYS A 156 18.84 -11.05 0.72
CA LYS A 156 19.87 -12.05 1.00
C LYS A 156 21.25 -11.42 1.25
N GLU A 157 21.68 -10.50 0.38
CA GLU A 157 22.95 -9.78 0.56
C GLU A 157 22.98 -8.99 1.87
N TYR A 158 21.86 -8.39 2.26
CA TYR A 158 21.69 -7.69 3.53
C TYR A 158 21.80 -8.65 4.74
N PHE A 159 21.19 -9.83 4.66
CA PHE A 159 21.30 -10.85 5.72
C PHE A 159 22.73 -11.38 5.83
N ASP A 160 23.40 -11.64 4.71
CA ASP A 160 24.81 -12.05 4.69
C ASP A 160 25.70 -10.97 5.33
N LEU A 161 25.39 -9.68 5.12
CA LEU A 161 26.12 -8.57 5.73
C LEU A 161 25.91 -8.47 7.24
N ILE A 162 24.67 -8.54 7.73
CA ILE A 162 24.37 -8.46 9.18
C ILE A 162 24.90 -9.67 9.94
N THR A 163 24.91 -10.84 9.31
CA THR A 163 25.46 -12.05 9.93
C THR A 163 26.98 -12.15 9.80
N SER A 164 27.61 -11.26 9.03
CA SER A 164 29.05 -11.27 8.84
C SER A 164 29.82 -10.91 10.12
N ASP A 165 30.94 -11.60 10.33
CA ASP A 165 31.84 -11.33 11.46
C ASP A 165 32.38 -9.89 11.43
N ASN A 166 32.61 -9.34 10.23
CA ASN A 166 33.10 -7.97 10.07
C ASN A 166 32.11 -6.93 10.61
N TRP A 167 30.82 -7.16 10.40
CA TRP A 167 29.77 -6.29 10.92
C TRP A 167 29.65 -6.42 12.45
N LEU A 168 29.67 -7.64 12.98
CA LEU A 168 29.67 -7.89 14.42
C LEU A 168 30.88 -7.26 15.11
N ASN A 169 32.08 -7.42 14.54
CA ASN A 169 33.31 -6.79 15.02
C ASN A 169 33.20 -5.26 15.02
N SER A 170 32.60 -4.67 13.99
CA SER A 170 32.39 -3.22 13.91
C SER A 170 31.47 -2.73 15.04
N TYR A 171 30.41 -3.47 15.35
CA TYR A 171 29.52 -3.17 16.48
C TYR A 171 30.23 -3.27 17.84
N GLU A 172 31.13 -4.25 18.01
CA GLU A 172 31.94 -4.37 19.22
C GLU A 172 32.87 -3.18 19.39
N ILE A 173 33.57 -2.76 18.34
CA ILE A 173 34.43 -1.57 18.35
C ILE A 173 33.63 -0.31 18.69
N ILE A 174 32.42 -0.15 18.13
CA ILE A 174 31.53 0.98 18.44
C ILE A 174 31.15 0.97 19.93
N SER A 175 30.78 -0.19 20.46
CA SER A 175 30.40 -0.34 21.86
C SER A 175 31.58 -0.01 22.81
N ASP A 176 32.79 -0.43 22.47
CA ASP A 176 34.01 -0.07 23.19
C ASP A 176 34.27 1.43 23.18
N HIS A 177 34.06 2.07 22.03
CA HIS A 177 34.21 3.52 21.91
C HIS A 177 33.18 4.26 22.79
N GLN A 178 31.94 3.77 22.85
CA GLN A 178 30.91 4.32 23.73
C GLN A 178 31.27 4.17 25.22
N ILE A 179 31.81 3.01 25.62
CA ILE A 179 32.29 2.76 26.98
C ILE A 179 33.40 3.78 27.34
N LYS A 180 34.42 3.89 26.49
CA LYS A 180 35.53 4.83 26.68
C LYS A 180 35.05 6.29 26.71
N ALA A 181 34.04 6.65 25.91
CA ALA A 181 33.47 7.99 25.93
C ALA A 181 32.76 8.30 27.26
N LYS A 182 32.01 7.33 27.82
CA LYS A 182 31.37 7.48 29.15
C LYS A 182 32.40 7.57 30.27
N GLU A 183 33.44 6.75 30.21
CA GLU A 183 34.57 6.82 31.15
C GLU A 183 35.23 8.20 31.13
N ARG A 184 35.61 8.68 29.94
CA ARG A 184 36.18 10.03 29.76
C ARG A 184 35.27 11.12 30.32
N SER A 185 33.96 11.02 30.07
CA SER A 185 32.99 11.97 30.60
C SER A 185 32.95 11.95 32.13
N LYS A 186 32.96 10.77 32.75
CA LYS A 186 32.99 10.63 34.21
C LYS A 186 34.29 11.18 34.81
N VAL A 187 35.45 10.83 34.25
CA VAL A 187 36.75 11.33 34.73
C VAL A 187 36.79 12.85 34.63
N ARG A 188 36.30 13.45 33.53
CA ARG A 188 36.19 14.91 33.41
C ARG A 188 35.29 15.52 34.49
N GLN A 189 34.15 14.90 34.79
CA GLN A 189 33.26 15.36 35.87
C GLN A 189 33.95 15.29 37.23
N GLU A 190 34.71 14.24 37.51
CA GLU A 190 35.45 14.08 38.76
C GLU A 190 36.59 15.09 38.89
N VAL A 191 37.35 15.31 37.81
CA VAL A 191 38.41 16.34 37.74
C VAL A 191 37.82 17.73 37.99
N ASN A 192 36.71 18.08 37.32
CA ASN A 192 36.05 19.36 37.53
C ASN A 192 35.57 19.53 38.97
N LYS A 193 34.99 18.48 39.58
CA LYS A 193 34.60 18.51 41.00
C LYS A 193 35.80 18.69 41.93
N LEU A 194 36.95 18.07 41.64
CA LEU A 194 38.16 18.27 42.42
C LEU A 194 38.68 19.70 42.30
N PHE A 195 38.69 20.26 41.09
CA PHE A 195 39.03 21.67 40.88
C PHE A 195 38.07 22.62 41.61
N GLU A 196 36.76 22.38 41.55
CA GLU A 196 35.77 23.16 42.29
C GLU A 196 36.00 23.04 43.80
N ASN A 197 36.26 21.84 44.32
CA ASN A 197 36.54 21.62 45.73
C ASN A 197 37.87 22.25 46.18
N GLN A 198 38.84 22.42 45.29
CA GLN A 198 40.11 23.09 45.60
C GLN A 198 39.99 24.62 45.54
N ASN A 199 39.27 25.14 44.55
CA ASN A 199 39.13 26.59 44.32
C ASN A 199 38.01 27.22 45.17
N TYR A 200 36.94 26.47 45.47
CA TYR A 200 35.81 26.88 46.29
C TYR A 200 35.71 26.08 47.60
N GLY A 201 36.70 25.23 47.88
CA GLY A 201 36.86 24.60 49.18
C GLY A 201 36.90 25.68 50.24
N GLN A 202 35.83 25.72 51.03
CA GLN A 202 35.52 26.70 52.06
C GLN A 202 36.76 27.47 52.54
N GLU A 203 36.74 28.80 52.39
CA GLU A 203 37.45 29.68 53.31
C GLU A 203 37.21 29.10 54.70
N ILE A 204 38.23 28.48 55.28
CA ILE A 204 38.15 27.97 56.64
C ILE A 204 37.87 29.24 57.46
N LYS A 205 36.62 29.43 57.87
CA LYS A 205 36.31 30.39 58.91
C LYS A 205 37.19 29.96 60.07
N ASN A 206 38.20 30.77 60.38
CA ASN A 206 39.10 30.62 61.50
C ASN A 206 38.30 30.77 62.81
N GLU A 207 37.38 29.85 63.08
CA GLU A 207 36.77 29.71 64.39
C GLU A 207 37.65 28.77 65.21
N GLY A 208 38.62 29.38 65.89
CA GLY A 208 39.35 28.77 66.99
C GLY A 208 40.55 27.93 66.57
N THR A 209 41.71 28.56 66.48
CA THR A 209 43.00 27.91 66.74
C THR A 209 42.96 27.16 68.08
N VAL A 210 42.60 25.88 68.05
CA VAL A 210 42.85 24.95 69.13
C VAL A 210 44.36 24.73 69.15
N ARG A 211 45.04 25.41 70.08
CA ARG A 211 46.45 25.19 70.41
C ARG A 211 46.66 23.70 70.69
N VAL A 212 47.27 22.99 69.75
CA VAL A 212 47.80 21.64 69.97
C VAL A 212 48.99 21.79 70.92
N ARG A 213 48.75 21.52 72.21
CA ARG A 213 49.82 21.33 73.19
C ARG A 213 50.55 20.03 72.84
N THR A 214 51.87 20.16 72.70
CA THR A 214 52.91 19.12 72.77
C THR A 214 52.42 17.76 73.26
N THR A 215 52.03 16.90 72.31
CA THR A 215 51.89 15.45 72.52
C THR A 215 53.18 14.78 72.05
N SER A 216 53.62 13.73 72.75
CA SER A 216 54.92 13.09 72.55
C SER A 216 55.12 12.64 71.09
N ASN A 217 56.39 12.60 70.64
CA ASN A 217 56.75 12.19 69.26
C ASN A 217 56.14 10.83 68.85
N GLN A 218 55.83 9.94 69.80
CA GLN A 218 55.17 8.66 69.54
C GLN A 218 53.70 8.80 69.08
N HIS A 219 52.98 9.82 69.55
CA HIS A 219 51.60 10.09 69.12
C HIS A 219 51.53 10.76 67.74
N LEU A 220 52.56 11.53 67.36
CA LEU A 220 52.68 12.10 66.01
C LEU A 220 52.91 11.00 64.97
N ASP A 221 53.75 10.01 65.27
CA ASP A 221 53.96 8.85 64.39
C ASP A 221 52.70 7.99 64.25
N GLN A 222 51.94 7.80 65.33
CA GLN A 222 50.64 7.10 65.27
C GLN A 222 49.61 7.89 64.46
N LEU A 223 49.57 9.21 64.60
CA LEU A 223 48.68 10.08 63.83
C LEU A 223 49.03 10.07 62.34
N SER A 224 50.32 10.16 61.99
CA SER A 224 50.80 10.02 60.61
C SER A 224 50.37 8.69 60.00
N LYS A 225 50.56 7.57 60.72
CA LYS A 225 50.11 6.25 60.27
C LYS A 225 48.59 6.17 60.05
N LEU A 226 47.80 6.81 60.90
CA LEU A 226 46.34 6.86 60.74
C LEU A 226 45.90 7.73 59.56
N ILE A 227 46.62 8.83 59.27
CA ILE A 227 46.39 9.66 58.08
C ILE A 227 46.72 8.86 56.82
N ASP A 228 47.86 8.19 56.76
CA ASP A 228 48.25 7.34 55.64
C ASP A 228 47.25 6.17 55.45
N GLN A 229 46.78 5.57 56.55
CA GLN A 229 45.77 4.52 56.52
C GLN A 229 44.41 5.04 56.02
N ARG A 230 44.02 6.27 56.41
CA ARG A 230 42.81 6.91 55.90
C ARG A 230 42.92 7.16 54.39
N ASP A 231 44.06 7.68 53.93
CA ASP A 231 44.26 8.00 52.51
C ASP A 231 44.29 6.73 51.64
N THR A 232 44.93 5.66 52.12
CA THR A 232 44.90 4.35 51.44
C THR A 232 43.49 3.76 51.37
N LEU A 233 42.71 3.80 52.45
CA LEU A 233 41.32 3.34 52.45
C LEU A 233 40.42 4.20 51.55
N GLN A 234 40.64 5.51 51.52
CA GLN A 234 39.90 6.43 50.67
C GLN A 234 40.19 6.16 49.18
N ASN A 235 41.45 5.90 48.82
CA ASN A 235 41.84 5.49 47.47
C ASN A 235 41.21 4.14 47.09
N GLN A 236 41.23 3.15 47.99
CA GLN A 236 40.59 1.84 47.76
C GLN A 236 39.08 1.98 47.52
N LEU A 237 38.39 2.79 48.32
CA LEU A 237 36.96 3.06 48.17
C LEU A 237 36.68 3.73 46.82
N TYR A 238 37.51 4.71 46.43
CA TYR A 238 37.40 5.36 45.13
C TYR A 238 37.57 4.37 43.97
N HIS A 239 38.60 3.52 44.01
CA HIS A 239 38.80 2.47 43.00
C HIS A 239 37.63 1.49 42.93
N ALA A 240 37.09 1.06 44.08
CA ALA A 240 35.94 0.16 44.12
C ALA A 240 34.68 0.81 43.52
N ASN A 241 34.41 2.08 43.84
CA ASN A 241 33.29 2.82 43.27
C ASN A 241 33.45 3.09 41.77
N HIS A 242 34.66 3.42 41.33
CA HIS A 242 34.97 3.60 39.92
C HIS A 242 34.80 2.30 39.15
N SER A 243 35.38 1.20 39.64
CA SER A 243 35.24 -0.14 39.06
C SER A 243 33.77 -0.56 38.96
N ARG A 244 32.98 -0.38 40.03
CA ARG A 244 31.55 -0.72 40.01
C ARG A 244 30.80 0.04 38.93
N TYR A 245 31.02 1.35 38.83
CA TYR A 245 30.42 2.18 37.79
C TYR A 245 30.81 1.71 36.39
N MET A 246 32.10 1.38 36.18
CA MET A 246 32.57 0.91 34.88
C MET A 246 31.94 -0.43 34.52
N THR A 247 31.91 -1.40 35.44
CA THR A 247 31.22 -2.68 35.22
C THR A 247 29.75 -2.50 34.85
N GLN A 248 29.03 -1.61 35.55
CA GLN A 248 27.62 -1.32 35.23
C GLN A 248 27.47 -0.65 33.87
N THR A 249 28.32 0.31 33.55
CA THR A 249 28.28 1.05 32.28
C THR A 249 28.61 0.14 31.10
N THR A 250 29.69 -0.65 31.21
CA THR A 250 30.07 -1.66 30.22
C THR A 250 28.95 -2.66 30.00
N ARG A 251 28.38 -3.22 31.07
CA ARG A 251 27.24 -4.14 30.96
C ARG A 251 26.07 -3.50 30.22
N ASN A 252 25.65 -2.29 30.59
CA ASN A 252 24.49 -1.64 29.97
C ASN A 252 24.72 -1.37 28.48
N ILE A 253 25.91 -0.89 28.11
CA ILE A 253 26.24 -0.60 26.71
C ILE A 253 26.30 -1.90 25.89
N LEU A 254 26.96 -2.94 26.39
CA LEU A 254 27.06 -4.22 25.68
C LEU A 254 25.70 -4.92 25.55
N VAL A 255 24.87 -4.90 26.61
CA VAL A 255 23.52 -5.47 26.51
C VAL A 255 22.69 -4.70 25.49
N ASN A 256 22.71 -3.36 25.52
CA ASN A 256 22.00 -2.55 24.52
C ASN A 256 22.49 -2.84 23.09
N SER A 257 23.80 -2.93 22.86
CA SER A 257 24.32 -3.22 21.51
C SER A 257 23.88 -4.59 21.02
N LYS A 258 23.88 -5.61 21.88
CA LYS A 258 23.39 -6.95 21.51
C LYS A 258 21.86 -6.97 21.31
N LEU A 259 21.08 -6.16 22.03
CA LEU A 259 19.63 -6.01 21.77
C LEU A 259 19.35 -5.29 20.45
N GLU A 260 20.16 -4.29 20.07
CA GLU A 260 20.07 -3.66 18.75
C GLU A 260 20.37 -4.64 17.62
N ILE A 261 21.40 -5.48 17.78
CA ILE A 261 21.69 -6.56 16.84
C ILE A 261 20.49 -7.52 16.72
N LEU A 262 19.88 -7.92 17.84
CA LEU A 262 18.69 -8.77 17.83
C LEU A 262 17.49 -8.11 17.16
N ASN A 263 17.29 -6.80 17.32
CA ASN A 263 16.24 -6.08 16.60
C ASN A 263 16.46 -6.12 15.08
N ASN A 264 17.70 -5.90 14.64
CA ASN A 264 18.04 -5.96 13.21
C ASN A 264 17.83 -7.38 12.65
N LEU A 265 18.18 -8.41 13.42
CA LEU A 265 17.92 -9.80 13.07
C LEU A 265 16.43 -10.15 13.08
N ASN A 266 15.64 -9.59 13.99
CA ASN A 266 14.20 -9.80 14.00
C ASN A 266 13.51 -9.17 12.79
N ALA A 267 13.91 -7.96 12.39
CA ALA A 267 13.40 -7.34 11.17
C ALA A 267 13.67 -8.22 9.93
N ALA A 268 14.86 -8.82 9.90
CA ALA A 268 15.23 -9.80 8.88
C ALA A 268 14.39 -11.08 8.91
N LEU A 269 14.11 -11.62 10.11
CA LEU A 269 13.27 -12.81 10.28
C LEU A 269 11.81 -12.54 9.92
N GLU A 270 11.28 -11.35 10.24
CA GLU A 270 9.92 -10.95 9.89
C GLU A 270 9.73 -10.88 8.37
N GLU A 271 10.73 -10.37 7.64
CA GLU A 271 10.73 -10.36 6.17
C GLU A 271 10.72 -11.78 5.57
N LEU A 272 11.29 -12.76 6.29
CA LEU A 272 11.26 -14.18 5.92
C LEU A 272 9.99 -14.92 6.40
N GLY A 273 9.08 -14.23 7.11
CA GLY A 273 7.89 -14.82 7.70
C GLY A 273 8.17 -15.79 8.86
N LEU A 274 9.33 -15.65 9.51
CA LEU A 274 9.75 -16.49 10.63
C LEU A 274 9.40 -15.83 11.97
N GLU A 275 9.33 -16.64 13.03
CA GLU A 275 9.04 -16.14 14.39
C GLU A 275 10.15 -15.21 14.88
N THR A 276 9.76 -14.06 15.43
CA THR A 276 10.66 -13.07 16.00
C THR A 276 10.74 -13.21 17.51
N ASN A 277 11.89 -12.81 18.08
CA ASN A 277 12.05 -12.79 19.54
C ASN A 277 11.45 -11.52 20.13
N ASP A 278 10.80 -11.61 21.30
CA ASP A 278 10.34 -10.42 22.02
C ASP A 278 11.53 -9.67 22.66
N VAL A 279 12.08 -8.71 21.92
CA VAL A 279 13.20 -7.88 22.38
C VAL A 279 12.80 -6.96 23.52
N ASN A 280 11.52 -6.60 23.65
CA ASN A 280 11.05 -5.76 24.76
C ASN A 280 11.08 -6.53 26.07
N ALA A 281 10.62 -7.79 26.09
CA ALA A 281 10.75 -8.66 27.26
C ALA A 281 12.22 -8.89 27.65
N LEU A 282 13.13 -9.04 26.67
CA LEU A 282 14.57 -9.16 26.93
C LEU A 282 15.16 -7.86 27.50
N LYS A 283 14.71 -6.70 27.01
CA LYS A 283 15.12 -5.39 27.52
C LYS A 283 14.74 -5.23 28.98
N GLU A 284 13.50 -5.55 29.36
CA GLU A 284 13.07 -5.50 30.77
C GLU A 284 13.86 -6.45 31.67
N LYS A 285 14.19 -7.64 31.16
CA LYS A 285 14.94 -8.66 31.90
C LYS A 285 16.40 -8.28 32.15
N TYR A 286 17.08 -7.72 31.15
CA TYR A 286 18.52 -7.47 31.20
C TYR A 286 18.92 -6.02 31.47
N LEU A 287 18.00 -5.07 31.22
CA LEU A 287 18.08 -3.66 31.60
C LEU A 287 16.83 -3.29 32.42
N PRO A 288 16.72 -3.70 33.70
CA PRO A 288 15.66 -3.21 34.55
C PRO A 288 15.73 -1.67 34.60
N GLU A 289 14.69 -1.01 34.07
CA GLU A 289 14.58 0.45 34.07
C GLU A 289 14.74 0.98 35.51
N ALA A 290 15.51 2.05 35.65
CA ALA A 290 15.81 2.75 36.89
C ALA A 290 16.80 2.07 37.87
N GLN A 291 18.07 1.98 37.47
CA GLN A 291 19.14 2.34 38.42
C GLN A 291 20.03 3.41 37.78
N SER A 292 19.66 4.67 38.01
CA SER A 292 20.52 5.81 37.77
C SER A 292 21.93 5.51 38.30
N PRO A 293 23.01 5.78 37.54
CA PRO A 293 24.38 5.53 37.97
C PRO A 293 24.82 6.38 39.19
N SER A 294 23.91 7.14 39.80
CA SER A 294 24.10 8.01 40.95
C SER A 294 23.42 7.53 42.24
N SER A 295 22.73 6.38 42.28
CA SER A 295 22.14 5.87 43.53
C SER A 295 23.00 4.76 44.16
N PRO A 296 23.79 5.06 45.20
CA PRO A 296 24.44 4.04 46.02
C PRO A 296 23.37 3.47 46.96
N THR A 297 22.50 2.61 46.46
CA THR A 297 21.63 1.70 47.24
C THR A 297 20.73 0.95 46.26
N ALA A 298 21.34 0.02 45.51
CA ALA A 298 20.61 -1.19 45.21
C ALA A 298 20.23 -1.78 46.58
N LYS A 299 18.94 -1.71 46.92
CA LYS A 299 18.38 -2.38 48.09
C LYS A 299 18.83 -3.84 48.02
N ARG A 300 19.80 -4.19 48.86
CA ARG A 300 20.07 -5.57 49.21
C ARG A 300 18.71 -6.16 49.66
N PRO A 301 18.30 -7.35 49.22
CA PRO A 301 17.10 -7.98 49.77
C PRO A 301 17.28 -8.02 51.30
N SER A 302 16.36 -7.35 51.99
CA SER A 302 16.35 -7.18 53.44
C SER A 302 16.25 -8.55 54.09
N SER A 303 17.37 -9.10 54.55
CA SER A 303 17.36 -10.13 55.58
C SER A 303 16.85 -9.49 56.86
N HIS A 304 15.62 -9.85 57.24
CA HIS A 304 15.00 -9.50 58.52
C HIS A 304 15.97 -9.75 59.69
N ALA A 305 16.36 -8.69 60.38
CA ALA A 305 16.69 -8.71 61.79
C ALA A 305 16.38 -7.33 62.36
N SER A 306 15.21 -7.23 62.96
CA SER A 306 14.67 -6.09 63.69
C SER A 306 15.60 -5.63 64.80
N TYR A 307 15.91 -4.34 64.85
CA TYR A 307 16.01 -3.60 66.12
C TYR A 307 15.55 -2.16 65.94
N ARG A 308 14.46 -1.83 66.63
CA ARG A 308 13.95 -0.47 66.86
C ARG A 308 14.99 0.32 67.65
N SER A 309 15.26 1.56 67.22
CA SER A 309 15.45 2.65 68.16
C SER A 309 15.06 3.98 67.53
N SER A 310 14.12 4.64 68.19
CA SER A 310 13.63 5.99 67.99
C SER A 310 14.70 7.05 68.26
N ASN A 311 14.67 8.16 67.52
CA ASN A 311 14.55 9.54 68.05
C ASN A 311 14.98 10.60 67.01
N ASN A 312 13.99 11.33 66.45
CA ASN A 312 13.87 12.79 66.15
C ASN A 312 15.05 13.59 65.51
N PRO A 313 14.84 14.82 64.96
CA PRO A 313 13.61 15.58 64.69
C PRO A 313 13.49 16.16 63.26
N LYS A 314 12.31 16.77 63.02
CA LYS A 314 11.86 17.51 61.82
C LYS A 314 12.85 18.61 61.37
N THR A 315 13.28 18.55 60.11
CA THR A 315 13.91 19.67 59.40
C THR A 315 12.88 20.74 59.02
N ILE A 316 13.09 21.95 59.55
CA ILE A 316 12.42 23.20 59.20
C ILE A 316 12.78 23.58 57.76
N ARG A 317 11.78 23.68 56.87
CA ARG A 317 11.94 24.26 55.53
C ARG A 317 11.96 25.78 55.65
N ARG A 318 13.02 26.43 55.15
CA ARG A 318 13.04 27.89 54.92
C ARG A 318 12.25 28.23 53.64
N PRO A 319 11.49 29.33 53.62
CA PRO A 319 10.86 29.82 52.40
C PRO A 319 11.88 30.48 51.47
N VAL A 320 11.70 30.26 50.17
CA VAL A 320 12.49 30.86 49.09
C VAL A 320 11.97 32.28 48.86
N SER A 321 12.82 33.30 49.05
CA SER A 321 12.49 34.69 48.72
C SER A 321 12.54 34.87 47.20
N ASN A 322 11.39 35.14 46.61
CA ASN A 322 11.22 35.45 45.20
C ASN A 322 11.52 36.94 44.99
N THR A 323 12.74 37.30 44.62
CA THR A 323 13.04 38.66 44.14
C THR A 323 12.99 38.64 42.62
N GLY A 324 11.81 38.94 42.09
CA GLY A 324 11.66 39.40 40.71
C GLY A 324 12.37 40.75 40.56
N ARG A 325 13.10 40.90 39.46
CA ARG A 325 13.39 42.22 38.88
C ARG A 325 12.78 42.24 37.49
N TYR A 326 12.01 43.32 37.30
CA TYR A 326 11.47 43.81 36.05
C TYR A 326 12.57 44.14 35.05
#